data_AF-A0A973F972-F1
#
_entry.id   AF-A0A973F972-F1
#
_cell.length_a   1.000
_cell.length_b   1.000
_cell.length_c   1.000
_cell.angle_alpha   90.00
_cell.angle_beta   90.00
_cell.angle_gamma   90.00
#
_symmetry.space_group_name_H-M   'P 1'
#
loop_
_entity.id
_entity.type
_entity.pdbx_description
1 polymer ?
#
loop_
_entity_poly.entity_id
_entity_poly.type
_entity_poly.pdbx_seq_one_letter_code
_entity_poly.pdbx_strand_id
1 'polypeptide(L)' 'MNTNKIKAYYDEAYPPVPSGTTMFWRKNIVWQFVRFIVLNIKMIRIVAGGHS' A
#
# COMPACT_ATOMS: atom_id res chain seq x y z
N MET A 1 29.99 34.81 3.46
CA MET A 1 28.80 34.40 4.25
C MET A 1 28.03 33.39 3.40
N ASN A 2 28.22 32.09 3.67
CA ASN A 2 27.76 31.00 2.79
C ASN A 2 26.26 30.74 3.03
N THR A 3 25.41 31.13 2.07
CA THR A 3 23.95 30.98 2.16
C THR A 3 23.54 29.55 1.81
N ASN A 4 23.74 28.64 2.77
CA ASN A 4 23.17 27.30 2.68
C ASN A 4 21.64 27.43 2.71
N LYS A 5 21.00 27.38 1.54
CA LYS A 5 19.55 27.29 1.40
C LYS A 5 19.12 25.88 1.80
N ILE A 6 19.09 25.63 3.11
CA ILE A 6 18.46 24.45 3.69
C ILE A 6 16.98 24.59 3.37
N LYS A 7 16.52 23.97 2.27
CA LYS A 7 15.09 23.80 2.05
C LYS A 7 14.59 22.90 3.16
N ALA A 8 13.92 23.48 4.15
CA ALA A 8 13.21 22.71 5.17
C ALA A 8 12.32 21.69 4.45
N TYR A 9 12.27 20.47 4.97
CA TYR A 9 11.31 19.48 4.53
C TYR A 9 9.93 20.11 4.67
N TYR A 10 9.28 20.45 3.55
CA TYR A 10 7.93 20.96 3.58
C TYR A 10 7.02 19.77 3.90
N ASP A 11 6.21 19.89 4.96
CA ASP A 11 5.14 18.96 5.33
C ASP A 11 3.99 18.91 4.29
N GLU A 12 4.21 19.39 3.07
CA GLU A 12 3.23 19.41 1.98
C GLU A 12 3.00 18.02 1.36
N ALA A 13 3.82 17.04 1.72
CA ALA A 13 3.51 15.63 1.51
C ALA A 13 2.51 15.13 2.57
N TYR A 14 1.41 15.88 2.79
CA TYR A 14 0.31 15.35 3.60
C TYR A 14 -0.20 14.09 2.89
N PRO A 15 -0.18 12.92 3.54
CA PRO A 15 -0.59 11.70 2.88
C PRO A 15 -2.05 11.89 2.41
N PRO A 16 -2.38 11.51 1.16
CA PRO A 16 -3.74 11.61 0.69
C PRO A 16 -4.62 10.76 1.61
N VAL A 17 -5.43 11.43 2.43
CA VAL A 17 -6.38 10.74 3.30
C VAL A 17 -7.34 9.96 2.42
N PRO A 18 -7.53 8.65 2.70
CA PRO A 18 -8.38 7.83 1.86
C PRO A 18 -9.79 8.40 1.87
N SER A 19 -10.37 8.58 0.68
CA SER A 19 -11.78 8.93 0.55
C SER A 19 -12.67 7.87 1.22
N GLY A 20 -13.91 8.24 1.59
CA GLY A 20 -14.85 7.32 2.24
C GLY A 20 -15.06 6.01 1.47
N THR A 21 -15.06 6.09 0.13
CA THR A 21 -15.11 4.91 -0.76
C THR A 21 -13.89 4.01 -0.57
N THR A 22 -12.69 4.58 -0.49
CA THR A 22 -11.46 3.83 -0.23
C THR A 22 -11.50 3.13 1.14
N MET A 23 -12.03 3.79 2.17
CA MET A 23 -12.23 3.18 3.48
C MET A 23 -13.28 2.06 3.47
N PHE A 24 -14.39 2.22 2.74
CA PHE A 24 -15.44 1.20 2.63
C PHE A 24 -14.90 -0.11 2.06
N TRP A 25 -14.18 -0.04 0.92
CA TRP A 25 -13.55 -1.23 0.33
C TRP A 25 -12.47 -1.83 1.22
N ARG A 26 -11.76 -1.01 2.01
CA ARG A 26 -10.77 -1.50 2.99
C ARG A 26 -11.41 -2.23 4.17
N LYS A 27 -12.59 -1.78 4.64
CA LYS A 27 -13.29 -2.38 5.80
C LYS A 27 -14.18 -3.56 5.43
N ASN A 28 -14.52 -3.74 4.15
CA ASN A 28 -15.38 -4.83 3.70
C ASN A 28 -14.74 -6.21 3.96
N ILE A 29 -15.31 -6.96 4.91
CA ILE A 29 -14.78 -8.27 5.36
C ILE A 29 -14.85 -9.32 4.25
N VAL A 30 -15.92 -9.33 3.46
CA VAL A 30 -16.07 -10.28 2.34
C VAL A 30 -14.99 -10.04 1.30
N TRP A 31 -14.75 -8.78 0.95
CA TRP A 31 -13.71 -8.40 0.00
C TRP A 31 -12.30 -8.66 0.53
N GLN A 32 -12.06 -8.44 1.82
CA GLN A 32 -10.80 -8.79 2.48
C GLN A 32 -10.54 -10.30 2.44
N PHE A 33 -11.56 -11.13 2.65
CA PHE A 33 -11.42 -12.59 2.56
C PHE A 33 -11.08 -13.07 1.15
N VAL A 34 -11.73 -12.51 0.12
CA VAL A 34 -11.40 -12.81 -1.28
C VAL A 34 -9.96 -12.43 -1.60
N ARG A 35 -9.51 -11.22 -1.19
CA ARG A 35 -8.12 -10.78 -1.39
C ARG A 35 -7.12 -11.66 -0.64
N PHE A 36 -7.46 -12.10 0.56
CA PHE A 36 -6.65 -13.04 1.34
C PHE A 36 -6.44 -14.35 0.56
N ILE A 37 -7.52 -14.95 0.04
CA ILE A 37 -7.41 -16.19 -0.75
C ILE A 37 -6.53 -15.97 -2.00
N VAL A 38 -6.79 -14.92 -2.77
CA VAL A 38 -6.05 -14.64 -4.02
C VAL A 38 -4.56 -14.43 -3.75
N LEU A 39 -4.20 -13.67 -2.71
CA LEU A 39 -2.81 -13.45 -2.31
C LEU A 39 -2.11 -14.74 -1.91
N ASN A 40 -2.74 -15.56 -1.07
CA ASN A 40 -2.17 -16.84 -0.64
C ASN A 40 -1.96 -17.80 -1.81
N ILE A 41 -2.93 -17.92 -2.73
CA ILE A 41 -2.78 -18.72 -3.95
C ILE A 41 -1.62 -18.21 -4.81
N LYS A 42 -1.51 -16.88 -4.99
CA LYS A 42 -0.43 -16.29 -5.78
C LYS A 42 0.95 -16.55 -5.16
N MET A 43 1.06 -16.44 -3.83
CA MET A 43 2.28 -16.78 -3.11
C MET A 43 2.66 -18.25 -3.31
N ILE A 44 1.70 -19.17 -3.16
CA ILE A 44 1.93 -20.61 -3.42
C ILE A 44 2.41 -20.84 -4.85
N ARG A 45 1.82 -20.17 -5.85
CA ARG A 45 2.26 -20.29 -7.25
C ARG A 45 3.68 -19.76 -7.47
N ILE A 46 4.05 -18.65 -6.85
CA ILE A 46 5.42 -18.11 -6.94
C ILE A 46 6.42 -19.08 -6.30
N VAL A 47 6.11 -19.60 -5.11
CA VAL A 47 6.97 -20.56 -4.41
C VAL A 47 7.09 -21.87 -5.21
N ALA A 48 5.99 -22.43 -5.67
CA ALA A 48 5.98 -23.67 -6.45
C ALA A 48 6.66 -23.50 -7.83
N GLY A 49 6.51 -22.35 -8.47
CA GLY A 49 7.11 -22.06 -9.77
C GLY A 49 8.57 -21.61 -9.70
N GLY A 50 9.02 -21.04 -8.58
CA GLY A 50 10.40 -20.60 -8.37
C GLY A 50 11.37 -21.72 -7.95
N HIS A 51 10.86 -22.92 -7.67
CA HIS A 51 11.65 -24.12 -7.36
C HIS A 51 11.97 -24.99 -8.59
N SER A 52 11.84 -24.45 -9.82
CA SER A 52 12.14 -25.16 -11.07
C SER A 52 13.11 -24.42 -11.95
#